data_AF-A0A249PBN1-F1
#
_entry.id   AF-A0A249PBN1-F1
#
_cell.length_a   1.000
_cell.length_b   1.000
_cell.length_c   1.000
_cell.angle_alpha   90.00
_cell.angle_beta   90.00
_cell.angle_gamma   90.00
#
_symmetry.space_group_name_H-M   'P 1'
#
loop_
_entity.id
_entity.type
_entity.pdbx_description
1 polymer ?
#
loop_
_entity_poly.entity_id
_entity_poly.type
_entity_poly.pdbx_seq_one_letter_code
_entity_poly.pdbx_strand_id
1 'polypeptide(L)'
;MYMDRWSKGRSGNESSFNFRAICAREAPNEDEGNEGMAGTNSERELLTEGPAIILAYPQLGENIGMVARAMANFGLSELRLVNPRDGWPNEKARSAASRADHVIDNAKLYESLEEAIADLNFVYATTARDRDGFKPVRSPIVAARELRTRFRGGEAIGIIFGRERTGLTNEEVSLADEIVTFPVNPAFASLNLAQAVLLMSYEWLKTGMASEDETSFQAIAQRPATKEQLQGLVDHVEEALEARNYFRPANKKPKLMENLRAVLTRPSFTESEIQVLRGIISSLDRFTRENPRGSGAPDRGRKAQSGGDDD
;
A
#
# COMPACT_ATOMS: atom_id res chain seq x y z
N MET A 1 -32.91 -52.92 20.31
CA MET A 1 -33.17 -53.37 21.69
C MET A 1 -31.93 -53.02 22.50
N TYR A 2 -32.04 -52.01 23.39
CA TYR A 2 -31.03 -51.54 24.37
C TYR A 2 -29.76 -50.93 23.76
N MET A 3 -29.14 -49.84 24.21
CA MET A 3 -29.20 -49.01 25.42
C MET A 3 -28.39 -47.74 25.07
N ASP A 4 -28.92 -46.53 25.22
CA ASP A 4 -28.77 -45.71 26.44
C ASP A 4 -27.35 -45.75 27.06
N ARG A 5 -26.51 -44.81 26.63
CA ARG A 5 -25.34 -44.32 27.38
C ARG A 5 -24.81 -43.07 26.70
N TRP A 6 -25.09 -41.91 27.27
CA TRP A 6 -24.16 -40.78 27.41
C TRP A 6 -24.91 -39.66 28.16
N SER A 7 -25.09 -39.87 29.46
CA SER A 7 -25.41 -38.82 30.41
C SER A 7 -24.52 -39.01 31.64
N LYS A 8 -23.96 -37.89 32.09
CA LYS A 8 -23.13 -37.65 33.29
C LYS A 8 -21.64 -37.91 33.15
N GLY A 9 -20.91 -36.79 33.11
CA GLY A 9 -19.48 -36.77 33.44
C GLY A 9 -18.72 -35.54 32.96
N ARG A 10 -19.07 -34.33 33.44
CA ARG A 10 -18.07 -33.36 33.93
C ARG A 10 -18.68 -32.10 34.52
N SER A 11 -18.46 -31.98 35.83
CA SER A 11 -18.39 -30.78 36.63
C SER A 11 -17.29 -29.83 36.15
N GLY A 12 -17.55 -28.53 36.26
CA GLY A 12 -16.54 -27.49 36.54
C GLY A 12 -15.62 -27.08 35.39
N ASN A 13 -16.03 -26.05 34.64
CA ASN A 13 -15.27 -24.80 34.54
C ASN A 13 -16.13 -23.74 33.84
N GLU A 14 -16.69 -22.80 34.60
CA GLU A 14 -17.26 -21.58 34.03
C GLU A 14 -16.11 -20.64 33.65
N SER A 15 -15.52 -20.86 32.48
CA SER A 15 -14.73 -19.83 31.82
C SER A 15 -15.68 -18.80 31.21
N SER A 16 -16.08 -17.84 32.04
CA SER A 16 -16.77 -16.63 31.60
C SER A 16 -15.84 -15.85 30.64
N PHE A 17 -16.17 -15.90 29.35
CA PHE A 17 -15.54 -15.07 28.33
C PHE A 17 -15.95 -13.62 28.58
N ASN A 18 -15.12 -12.89 29.33
CA ASN A 18 -15.34 -11.50 29.67
C ASN A 18 -14.94 -10.60 28.49
N PHE A 19 -15.90 -10.30 27.61
CA PHE A 19 -15.72 -9.47 26.42
C PHE A 19 -15.22 -8.05 26.72
N ARG A 20 -15.32 -7.58 27.98
CA ARG A 20 -14.81 -6.27 28.42
C ARG A 20 -13.29 -6.21 28.60
N ALA A 21 -12.60 -7.33 28.76
CA ALA A 21 -11.15 -7.35 29.01
C ALA A 21 -10.29 -7.10 27.75
N ILE A 22 -10.88 -7.19 26.56
CA ILE A 22 -10.16 -6.99 25.28
C ILE A 22 -10.05 -5.50 24.91
N CYS A 23 -10.89 -4.63 25.50
CA CYS A 23 -10.95 -3.20 25.16
C CYS A 23 -10.20 -2.28 26.14
N ALA A 24 -9.52 -2.81 27.15
CA ALA A 24 -8.75 -2.03 28.12
C ALA A 24 -7.28 -2.44 28.11
N ARG A 25 -6.55 -2.03 27.08
CA ARG A 25 -5.10 -1.82 27.19
C ARG A 25 -4.89 -0.33 27.29
N GLU A 26 -4.45 0.09 28.47
CA GLU A 26 -4.01 1.46 28.75
C GLU A 26 -2.94 1.86 27.72
N ALA A 27 -3.12 3.05 27.13
CA ALA A 27 -2.12 3.66 26.27
C ALA A 27 -0.86 3.93 27.11
N PRO A 28 0.35 3.59 26.62
CA PRO A 28 1.57 3.97 27.31
C PRO A 28 1.71 5.49 27.29
N ASN A 29 2.17 6.05 28.41
CA ASN A 29 2.43 7.47 28.61
C ASN A 29 3.27 8.04 27.45
N GLU A 30 2.85 9.21 26.95
CA GLU A 30 3.59 10.00 25.98
C GLU A 30 4.90 10.47 26.64
N ASP A 31 6.03 9.87 26.26
CA ASP A 31 7.35 10.41 26.55
C ASP A 31 7.56 11.67 25.69
N GLU A 32 7.63 12.82 26.37
CA GLU A 32 8.07 14.08 25.79
C GLU A 32 9.55 13.96 25.38
N GLY A 33 9.86 14.12 24.09
CA GLY A 33 11.21 14.45 23.63
C GLY A 33 11.83 13.57 22.56
N ASN A 34 11.16 13.35 21.42
CA ASN A 34 11.84 13.19 20.13
C ASN A 34 10.83 13.49 19.01
N GLU A 35 10.90 14.66 18.39
CA GLU A 35 10.10 14.98 17.20
C GLU A 35 10.61 14.14 16.01
N GLY A 36 10.35 12.83 16.00
CA GLY A 36 10.55 11.96 14.85
C GLY A 36 9.50 12.26 13.78
N MET A 37 9.90 12.31 12.51
CA MET A 37 8.93 12.40 11.41
C MET A 37 8.06 11.13 11.42
N ALA A 38 6.74 11.29 11.30
CA ALA A 38 5.81 10.16 11.33
C ALA A 38 6.20 9.11 10.26
N GLY A 39 6.42 7.87 10.69
CA GLY A 39 6.78 6.75 9.81
C GLY A 39 8.28 6.50 9.62
N THR A 40 9.18 7.30 10.19
CA THR A 40 10.63 7.06 10.14
C THR A 40 11.10 6.32 11.39
N ASN A 41 11.82 5.21 11.21
CA ASN A 41 12.53 4.52 12.31
C ASN A 41 14.04 4.74 12.16
N SER A 42 14.62 5.61 12.98
CA SER A 42 16.03 5.99 12.95
C SER A 42 17.00 4.91 13.44
N GLU A 43 16.51 3.79 13.97
CA GLU A 43 17.33 2.65 14.40
C GLU A 43 17.65 1.66 13.27
N ARG A 44 16.99 1.81 12.11
CA ARG A 44 17.25 0.95 10.94
C ARG A 44 18.47 1.43 10.16
N GLU A 45 19.23 0.48 9.61
CA GLU A 45 20.38 0.78 8.75
C GLU A 45 19.93 1.55 7.50
N LEU A 46 20.66 2.62 7.17
CA LEU A 46 20.39 3.44 5.99
C LEU A 46 20.81 2.67 4.75
N LEU A 47 19.88 2.43 3.83
CA LEU A 47 20.21 1.97 2.49
C LEU A 47 20.93 3.12 1.76
N THR A 48 22.18 2.90 1.35
CA THR A 48 23.00 3.92 0.67
C THR A 48 23.70 3.32 -0.55
N GLU A 49 22.92 2.90 -1.54
CA GLU A 49 23.45 2.29 -2.77
C GLU A 49 22.64 2.70 -4.01
N GLY A 50 23.32 2.82 -5.15
CA GLY A 50 22.68 3.01 -6.44
C GLY A 50 23.30 4.11 -7.30
N PRO A 51 22.55 4.65 -8.28
CA PRO A 51 23.06 5.65 -9.19
C PRO A 51 23.40 6.97 -8.51
N ALA A 52 24.46 7.62 -9.00
CA ALA A 52 24.73 9.02 -8.72
C ALA A 52 23.61 9.88 -9.33
N ILE A 53 23.02 10.76 -8.50
CA ILE A 53 22.05 11.76 -8.95
C ILE A 53 22.82 13.04 -9.26
N ILE A 54 22.80 13.44 -10.53
CA ILE A 54 23.57 14.59 -11.03
C ILE A 54 22.59 15.72 -11.35
N LEU A 55 22.70 16.83 -10.61
CA LEU A 55 21.96 18.05 -10.89
C LEU A 55 22.84 18.99 -11.73
N ALA A 56 22.49 19.12 -13.01
CA ALA A 56 23.17 20.01 -13.95
C ALA A 56 22.65 21.44 -13.81
N TYR A 57 23.48 22.31 -13.25
CA TYR A 57 23.25 23.76 -13.13
C TYR A 57 21.96 24.13 -12.37
N PRO A 58 21.64 23.51 -11.22
CA PRO A 58 20.39 23.76 -10.49
C PRO A 58 20.27 25.24 -10.10
N GLN A 59 19.04 25.77 -10.16
CA GLN A 59 18.81 27.21 -10.01
C GLN A 59 18.47 27.62 -8.58
N LEU A 60 17.86 26.74 -7.78
CA LEU A 60 17.40 27.07 -6.43
C LEU A 60 17.92 26.07 -5.40
N GLY A 61 18.52 26.58 -4.31
CA GLY A 61 18.95 25.76 -3.18
C GLY A 61 17.81 24.94 -2.57
N GLU A 62 16.61 25.50 -2.47
CA GLU A 62 15.43 24.78 -1.96
C GLU A 62 15.12 23.51 -2.78
N ASN A 63 15.30 23.55 -4.11
CA ASN A 63 15.09 22.37 -4.96
C ASN A 63 16.18 21.31 -4.72
N ILE A 64 17.43 21.71 -4.51
CA ILE A 64 18.52 20.79 -4.15
C ILE A 64 18.18 20.07 -2.83
N GLY A 65 17.67 20.80 -1.84
CA GLY A 65 17.20 20.22 -0.58
C GLY A 65 16.05 19.23 -0.77
N MET A 66 15.04 19.59 -1.56
CA MET A 66 13.93 18.68 -1.88
C MET A 66 14.38 17.44 -2.66
N VAL A 67 15.39 17.57 -3.54
CA VAL A 67 16.05 16.44 -4.23
C VAL A 67 16.74 15.54 -3.21
N ALA A 68 17.56 16.08 -2.31
CA ALA A 68 18.25 15.31 -1.28
C ALA A 68 17.25 14.52 -0.40
N ARG A 69 16.13 15.16 -0.04
CA ARG A 69 15.04 14.50 0.67
C ARG A 69 14.41 13.35 -0.13
N ALA A 70 14.15 13.57 -1.42
CA ALA A 70 13.61 12.55 -2.31
C ALA A 70 14.57 11.35 -2.45
N MET A 71 15.87 11.60 -2.54
CA MET A 71 16.91 10.57 -2.57
C MET A 71 16.93 9.75 -1.28
N ALA A 72 16.98 10.42 -0.13
CA ALA A 72 17.02 9.78 1.17
C ALA A 72 15.79 8.90 1.45
N ASN A 73 14.60 9.32 1.01
CA ASN A 73 13.37 8.52 1.13
C ASN A 73 13.46 7.15 0.46
N PHE A 74 14.33 6.99 -0.55
CA PHE A 74 14.43 5.79 -1.37
C PHE A 74 15.84 5.20 -1.43
N GLY A 75 16.68 5.56 -0.45
CA GLY A 75 18.00 4.92 -0.24
C GLY A 75 19.11 5.34 -1.20
N LEU A 76 18.96 6.48 -1.88
CA LEU A 76 20.03 7.09 -2.68
C LEU A 76 20.79 8.11 -1.85
N SER A 77 22.12 8.14 -2.00
CA SER A 77 23.00 8.98 -1.18
C SER A 77 24.00 9.81 -1.98
N GLU A 78 24.36 9.40 -3.20
CA GLU A 78 25.37 10.11 -3.99
C GLU A 78 24.74 11.24 -4.82
N LEU A 79 24.86 12.46 -4.30
CA LEU A 79 24.44 13.69 -4.98
C LEU A 79 25.65 14.39 -5.59
N ARG A 80 25.57 14.69 -6.89
CA ARG A 80 26.57 15.47 -7.63
C ARG A 80 25.93 16.77 -8.13
N LEU A 81 26.58 17.89 -7.87
CA LEU A 81 26.13 19.22 -8.25
C LEU A 81 27.10 19.79 -9.28
N VAL A 82 26.59 20.15 -10.45
CA VAL A 82 27.38 20.84 -11.48
C VAL A 82 27.04 22.31 -11.43
N ASN A 83 27.99 23.13 -11.02
CA ASN A 83 27.90 24.60 -11.02
C ASN A 83 26.50 25.16 -10.61
N PRO A 84 26.07 24.92 -9.36
CA PRO A 84 24.78 25.40 -8.85
C PRO A 84 24.76 26.93 -8.84
N ARG A 85 23.68 27.53 -9.35
CA ARG A 85 23.60 28.99 -9.55
C ARG A 85 23.82 29.81 -8.28
N ASP A 86 23.22 29.37 -7.18
CA ASP A 86 23.29 30.05 -5.88
C ASP A 86 24.53 29.62 -5.06
N GLY A 87 25.45 28.87 -5.66
CA GLY A 87 26.65 28.36 -5.02
C GLY A 87 26.41 27.18 -4.07
N TRP A 88 27.51 26.64 -3.53
CA TRP A 88 27.51 25.54 -2.57
C TRP A 88 28.64 25.72 -1.55
N PRO A 89 28.45 25.42 -0.24
CA PRO A 89 27.22 24.93 0.41
C PRO A 89 26.11 25.99 0.47
N ASN A 90 24.86 25.56 0.65
CA ASN A 90 23.69 26.44 0.62
C ASN A 90 22.71 26.15 1.78
N GLU A 91 22.45 27.14 2.64
CA GLU A 91 21.63 26.99 3.85
C GLU A 91 20.16 26.68 3.54
N LYS A 92 19.63 27.21 2.42
CA LYS A 92 18.26 26.92 1.98
C LYS A 92 18.11 25.47 1.55
N ALA A 93 19.15 24.89 0.95
CA ALA A 93 19.18 23.47 0.60
C ALA A 93 19.16 22.60 1.85
N ARG A 94 20.00 22.91 2.85
CA ARG A 94 20.00 22.21 4.15
C ARG A 94 18.63 22.28 4.83
N SER A 95 18.06 23.47 4.93
CA SER A 95 16.73 23.69 5.53
C SER A 95 15.62 22.89 4.82
N ALA A 96 15.63 22.84 3.48
CA ALA A 96 14.63 22.11 2.69
C ALA A 96 14.82 20.58 2.71
N ALA A 97 16.02 20.08 3.04
CA ALA A 97 16.34 18.66 3.04
C ALA A 97 15.66 17.86 4.16
N SER A 98 15.17 18.52 5.23
CA SER A 98 14.37 17.90 6.30
C SER A 98 15.00 16.60 6.85
N ARG A 99 16.21 16.70 7.41
CA ARG A 99 17.05 15.60 7.95
C ARG A 99 17.73 14.68 6.94
N ALA A 100 17.61 14.94 5.63
CA ALA A 100 18.50 14.34 4.63
C ALA A 100 19.90 15.00 4.61
N ASP A 101 20.41 15.38 5.79
CA ASP A 101 21.70 16.07 5.96
C ASP A 101 22.85 15.22 5.42
N HIS A 102 22.79 13.89 5.59
CA HIS A 102 23.80 12.97 5.06
C HIS A 102 23.95 13.04 3.53
N VAL A 103 22.91 13.36 2.76
CA VAL A 103 23.03 13.54 1.31
C VAL A 103 23.64 14.91 0.97
N ILE A 104 23.21 15.95 1.69
CA ILE A 104 23.69 17.33 1.52
C ILE A 104 25.17 17.44 1.90
N ASP A 105 25.56 16.90 3.05
CA ASP A 105 26.92 17.00 3.59
C ASP A 105 27.94 16.24 2.75
N ASN A 106 27.50 15.18 2.07
CA ASN A 106 28.33 14.38 1.16
C ASN A 106 28.19 14.76 -0.33
N ALA A 107 27.44 15.83 -0.64
CA ALA A 107 27.26 16.27 -2.01
C ALA A 107 28.60 16.70 -2.64
N LYS A 108 28.90 16.18 -3.83
CA LYS A 108 30.13 16.49 -4.57
C LYS A 108 29.87 17.63 -5.56
N LEU A 109 30.72 18.65 -5.52
CA LEU A 109 30.65 19.81 -6.42
C LEU A 109 31.60 19.62 -7.61
N TYR A 110 31.12 19.92 -8.81
CA TYR A 110 31.88 19.85 -10.06
C TYR A 110 31.69 21.14 -10.87
N GLU A 111 32.73 21.52 -11.63
CA GLU A 111 32.70 22.71 -12.48
C GLU A 111 31.97 22.46 -13.81
N SER A 112 32.07 21.23 -14.32
CA SER A 112 31.50 20.80 -15.60
C SER A 112 30.72 19.50 -15.48
N LEU A 113 29.85 19.24 -16.47
CA LEU A 113 29.05 18.01 -16.50
C LEU A 113 29.93 16.81 -16.84
N GLU A 114 30.92 17.01 -17.70
CA GLU A 114 31.93 16.04 -18.10
C GLU A 114 32.71 15.51 -16.88
N GLU A 115 33.15 16.40 -15.99
CA GLU A 115 33.81 16.00 -14.74
C GLU A 115 32.87 15.21 -13.83
N ALA A 116 31.60 15.62 -13.74
CA ALA A 116 30.61 14.98 -12.88
C ALA A 116 30.20 13.58 -13.35
N ILE A 117 30.54 13.18 -14.58
CA ILE A 117 30.25 11.84 -15.13
C ILE A 117 31.49 11.02 -15.46
N ALA A 118 32.69 11.57 -15.32
CA ALA A 118 33.92 10.99 -15.85
C ALA A 118 34.26 9.58 -15.31
N ASP A 119 33.86 9.28 -14.07
CA ASP A 119 34.06 7.99 -13.40
C ASP A 119 32.89 7.02 -13.58
N LEU A 120 31.82 7.42 -14.27
CA LEU A 120 30.65 6.58 -14.50
C LEU A 120 30.79 5.78 -15.81
N ASN A 121 30.33 4.53 -15.78
CA ASN A 121 30.29 3.65 -16.95
C ASN A 121 29.04 3.84 -17.80
N PHE A 122 27.94 4.31 -17.19
CA PHE A 122 26.67 4.51 -17.88
C PHE A 122 25.83 5.61 -17.26
N VAL A 123 25.28 6.48 -18.10
CA VAL A 123 24.53 7.66 -17.66
C VAL A 123 23.25 7.86 -18.47
N TYR A 124 22.15 8.09 -17.76
CA TYR A 124 20.89 8.54 -18.34
C TYR A 124 20.76 10.08 -18.30
N ALA A 125 20.24 10.69 -19.36
CA ALA A 125 19.76 12.08 -19.34
C ALA A 125 18.22 12.12 -19.23
N THR A 126 17.68 12.96 -18.34
CA THR A 126 16.23 13.15 -18.22
C THR A 126 15.74 14.34 -19.05
N THR A 127 14.74 14.13 -19.92
CA THR A 127 14.13 15.20 -20.72
C THR A 127 12.66 14.90 -21.01
N ALA A 128 11.82 15.93 -21.00
CA ALA A 128 10.42 15.86 -21.41
C ALA A 128 10.20 16.20 -22.91
N ARG A 129 11.25 16.69 -23.58
CA ARG A 129 11.19 17.11 -24.98
C ARG A 129 11.67 15.97 -25.87
N ASP A 130 10.92 15.74 -26.94
CA ASP A 130 11.42 14.97 -28.08
C ASP A 130 12.64 15.68 -28.66
N ARG A 131 13.69 14.91 -28.94
CA ARG A 131 14.93 15.44 -29.50
C ARG A 131 15.27 14.58 -30.69
N ASP A 132 15.57 15.22 -31.82
CA ASP A 132 16.01 14.60 -33.07
C ASP A 132 17.40 13.97 -32.91
N GLY A 133 17.48 12.90 -32.12
CA GLY A 133 18.70 12.21 -31.76
C GLY A 133 18.56 10.70 -31.92
N PHE A 134 19.67 10.03 -32.21
CA PHE A 134 19.73 8.58 -32.37
C PHE A 134 19.83 7.82 -31.04
N LYS A 135 19.78 8.52 -29.90
CA LYS A 135 19.92 7.89 -28.57
C LYS A 135 18.64 7.12 -28.21
N PRO A 136 18.74 5.90 -27.65
CA PRO A 136 17.59 5.18 -27.15
C PRO A 136 16.84 6.00 -26.09
N VAL A 137 15.50 5.96 -26.15
CA VAL A 137 14.61 6.59 -25.17
C VAL A 137 13.91 5.50 -24.36
N ARG A 138 13.96 5.62 -23.03
CA ARG A 138 13.37 4.66 -22.09
C ARG A 138 12.31 5.33 -21.22
N SER A 139 11.34 4.54 -20.77
CA SER A 139 10.48 4.93 -19.65
C SER A 139 11.22 4.75 -18.32
N PRO A 140 10.79 5.43 -17.23
CA PRO A 140 11.41 5.32 -15.92
C PRO A 140 11.52 3.87 -15.41
N ILE A 141 10.49 3.06 -15.62
CA ILE A 141 10.45 1.65 -15.20
C ILE A 141 11.54 0.82 -15.90
N VAL A 142 11.70 1.02 -17.22
CA VAL A 142 12.71 0.28 -18.01
C VAL A 142 14.11 0.76 -17.63
N ALA A 143 14.31 2.07 -17.52
CA ALA A 143 15.58 2.67 -17.13
C ALA A 143 16.04 2.19 -15.76
N ALA A 144 15.15 2.14 -14.76
CA ALA A 144 15.50 1.67 -13.42
C ALA A 144 15.94 0.19 -13.41
N ARG A 145 15.28 -0.68 -14.19
CA ARG A 145 15.66 -2.10 -14.32
C ARG A 145 17.03 -2.26 -14.97
N GLU A 146 17.31 -1.47 -16.00
CA GLU A 146 18.61 -1.46 -16.67
C GLU A 146 19.73 -0.99 -15.72
N LEU A 147 19.52 0.13 -15.03
CA LEU A 147 20.43 0.62 -13.99
C LEU A 147 20.69 -0.46 -12.94
N ARG A 148 19.66 -1.16 -12.47
CA ARG A 148 19.81 -2.22 -11.46
C ARG A 148 20.66 -3.38 -11.96
N THR A 149 20.48 -3.74 -13.24
CA THR A 149 21.25 -4.81 -13.89
C THR A 149 22.73 -4.43 -13.96
N ARG A 150 23.03 -3.21 -14.43
CA ARG A 150 24.41 -2.68 -14.53
C ARG A 150 25.09 -2.51 -13.17
N PHE A 151 24.36 -1.97 -12.20
CA PHE A 151 24.84 -1.81 -10.83
C PHE A 151 25.23 -3.15 -10.21
N ARG A 152 24.40 -4.19 -10.38
CA ARG A 152 24.73 -5.56 -9.93
C ARG A 152 25.91 -6.17 -10.70
N GLY A 153 26.17 -5.70 -11.92
CA GLY A 153 27.36 -6.03 -12.70
C GLY A 153 28.63 -5.29 -12.26
N GLY A 154 28.53 -4.36 -11.30
CA GLY A 154 29.66 -3.58 -10.79
C GLY A 154 29.95 -2.30 -11.58
N GLU A 155 29.07 -1.90 -12.50
CA GLU A 155 29.21 -0.62 -13.22
C GLU A 155 28.85 0.56 -12.33
N ALA A 156 29.65 1.63 -12.40
CA ALA A 156 29.31 2.94 -11.87
C ALA A 156 28.24 3.60 -12.77
N ILE A 157 27.13 4.03 -12.20
CA ILE A 157 25.96 4.49 -12.96
C ILE A 157 25.45 5.84 -12.46
N GLY A 158 24.81 6.62 -13.33
CA GLY A 158 24.23 7.91 -12.92
C GLY A 158 23.04 8.37 -13.75
N ILE A 159 22.36 9.40 -13.23
CA ILE A 159 21.20 10.01 -13.85
C ILE A 159 21.35 11.54 -13.79
N ILE A 160 21.31 12.18 -14.95
CA ILE A 160 21.42 13.64 -15.10
C ILE A 160 20.04 14.27 -15.14
N PHE A 161 19.85 15.29 -14.31
CA PHE A 161 18.70 16.17 -14.29
C PHE A 161 19.12 17.60 -14.59
N GLY A 162 18.41 18.24 -15.52
CA GLY A 162 18.74 19.60 -15.95
C GLY A 162 18.13 20.70 -15.08
N ARG A 163 18.38 21.94 -15.51
CA ARG A 163 17.81 23.17 -14.96
C ARG A 163 16.28 23.11 -14.90
N GLU A 164 15.67 23.70 -13.88
CA GLU A 164 14.23 23.62 -13.61
C GLU A 164 13.35 24.17 -14.74
N ARG A 165 13.81 25.23 -15.43
CA ARG A 165 13.03 25.88 -16.50
C ARG A 165 13.37 25.39 -17.89
N THR A 166 14.65 25.14 -18.15
CA THR A 166 15.13 24.88 -19.51
C THR A 166 15.49 23.42 -19.74
N GLY A 167 15.59 22.62 -18.68
CA GLY A 167 16.14 21.27 -18.74
C GLY A 167 17.61 21.28 -19.15
N LEU A 168 18.03 20.17 -19.76
CA LEU A 168 19.37 20.00 -20.31
C LEU A 168 19.51 20.67 -21.68
N THR A 169 20.70 21.13 -22.06
CA THR A 169 20.99 21.55 -23.45
C THR A 169 21.16 20.32 -24.36
N ASN A 170 21.27 20.54 -25.68
CA ASN A 170 21.56 19.42 -26.59
C ASN A 170 22.97 18.87 -26.37
N GLU A 171 23.95 19.73 -26.06
CA GLU A 171 25.30 19.26 -25.73
C GLU A 171 25.27 18.39 -24.47
N GLU A 172 24.58 18.83 -23.41
CA GLU A 172 24.46 18.10 -22.14
C GLU A 172 23.76 16.74 -22.31
N VAL A 173 22.73 16.64 -23.16
CA VAL A 173 22.10 15.35 -23.49
C VAL A 173 23.01 14.47 -24.33
N SER A 174 23.89 15.05 -25.16
CA SER A 174 24.78 14.27 -26.02
C SER A 174 25.82 13.47 -25.24
N LEU A 175 26.17 13.92 -24.03
CA LEU A 175 27.08 13.26 -23.09
C LEU A 175 26.52 11.99 -22.43
N ALA A 176 25.20 11.84 -22.34
CA ALA A 176 24.57 10.66 -21.74
C ALA A 176 24.48 9.49 -22.73
N ASP A 177 24.44 8.25 -22.28
CA ASP A 177 24.31 7.07 -23.15
C ASP A 177 22.91 6.94 -23.73
N GLU A 178 21.90 7.13 -22.88
CA GLU A 178 20.49 6.99 -23.22
C GLU A 178 19.65 8.09 -22.56
N ILE A 179 18.39 8.20 -22.98
CA ILE A 179 17.44 9.20 -22.47
C ILE A 179 16.34 8.52 -21.66
N VAL A 180 15.93 9.17 -20.57
CA VAL A 180 14.68 8.84 -19.85
C VAL A 180 13.65 9.93 -20.10
N THR A 181 12.46 9.52 -20.54
CA THR A 181 11.30 10.39 -20.71
C THR A 181 10.14 9.89 -19.87
N PHE A 182 9.61 10.76 -19.01
CA PHE A 182 8.47 10.45 -18.17
C PHE A 182 7.16 10.46 -18.98
N PRO A 183 6.26 9.47 -18.80
CA PRO A 183 4.96 9.44 -19.46
C PRO A 183 4.00 10.43 -18.76
N VAL A 184 4.18 11.72 -19.00
CA VAL A 184 3.36 12.81 -18.46
C VAL A 184 2.35 13.31 -19.50
N ASN A 185 1.37 14.10 -19.07
CA ASN A 185 0.43 14.73 -19.98
C ASN A 185 1.20 15.65 -20.96
N PRO A 186 1.14 15.44 -22.29
CA PRO A 186 1.86 16.26 -23.26
C PRO A 186 1.50 17.75 -23.19
N ALA A 187 0.29 18.09 -22.75
CA ALA A 187 -0.13 19.48 -22.54
C ALA A 187 0.50 20.14 -21.30
N PHE A 188 1.10 19.36 -20.40
CA PHE A 188 1.73 19.81 -19.16
C PHE A 188 2.92 18.91 -18.79
N ALA A 189 3.92 18.86 -19.67
CA ALA A 189 5.01 17.88 -19.60
C ALA A 189 6.18 18.25 -18.68
N SER A 190 6.14 19.42 -18.03
CA SER A 190 7.23 19.89 -17.15
C SER A 190 7.00 19.41 -15.71
N LEU A 191 7.80 18.44 -15.26
CA LEU A 191 7.86 18.06 -13.84
C LEU A 191 8.78 19.02 -13.08
N ASN A 192 8.49 19.25 -11.80
CA ASN A 192 9.47 19.88 -10.91
C ASN A 192 10.70 18.96 -10.76
N LEU A 193 11.89 19.55 -10.61
CA LEU A 193 13.15 18.83 -10.50
C LEU A 193 13.12 17.74 -9.40
N ALA A 194 12.68 18.09 -8.19
CA ALA A 194 12.59 17.14 -7.09
C ALA A 194 11.56 16.04 -7.35
N GLN A 195 10.47 16.34 -8.09
CA GLN A 195 9.48 15.32 -8.48
C GLN A 195 10.05 14.33 -9.50
N ALA A 196 10.82 14.80 -10.48
CA ALA A 196 11.49 13.92 -11.43
C ALA A 196 12.50 12.99 -10.73
N VAL A 197 13.28 13.53 -9.79
CA VAL A 197 14.20 12.71 -8.97
C VAL A 197 13.41 11.73 -8.09
N LEU A 198 12.33 12.17 -7.44
CA LEU A 198 11.48 11.32 -6.61
C LEU A 198 10.97 10.11 -7.37
N LEU A 199 10.49 10.29 -8.61
CA LEU A 199 10.00 9.19 -9.46
C LEU A 199 11.11 8.19 -9.80
N MET A 200 12.29 8.67 -10.22
CA MET A 200 13.42 7.77 -10.52
C MET A 200 13.93 7.04 -9.29
N SER A 201 13.99 7.73 -8.14
CA SER A 201 14.43 7.17 -6.87
C SER A 201 13.45 6.08 -6.39
N TYR A 202 12.14 6.31 -6.54
CA TYR A 202 11.12 5.31 -6.25
C TYR A 202 11.23 4.08 -7.16
N GLU A 203 11.35 4.27 -8.48
CA GLU A 203 11.53 3.17 -9.42
C GLU A 203 12.81 2.38 -9.13
N TRP A 204 13.90 3.07 -8.74
CA TRP A 204 15.13 2.42 -8.29
C TRP A 204 14.90 1.50 -7.10
N LEU A 205 14.28 2.00 -6.02
CA LEU A 205 14.00 1.20 -4.83
C LEU A 205 13.12 -0.01 -5.18
N LYS A 206 12.08 0.21 -6.00
CA LYS A 206 11.15 -0.86 -6.42
C LYS A 206 11.86 -2.01 -7.13
N THR A 207 12.90 -1.74 -7.92
CA THR A 207 13.68 -2.82 -8.59
C THR A 207 14.51 -3.68 -7.63
N GLY A 208 14.73 -3.22 -6.39
CA GLY A 208 15.40 -3.97 -5.34
C GLY A 208 14.47 -4.84 -4.50
N MET A 209 13.15 -4.63 -4.57
CA MET A 209 12.16 -5.36 -3.78
C MET A 209 12.07 -6.83 -4.21
N ALA A 210 11.77 -7.71 -3.26
CA ALA A 210 11.62 -9.15 -3.53
C ALA A 210 10.27 -9.46 -4.22
N SER A 211 9.23 -8.68 -3.92
CA SER A 211 7.93 -8.73 -4.60
C SER A 211 7.28 -7.35 -4.72
N GLU A 212 6.31 -7.23 -5.62
CA GLU A 212 5.61 -5.96 -5.85
C GLU A 212 4.64 -5.58 -4.72
N ASP A 213 4.25 -6.54 -3.86
CA ASP A 213 3.39 -6.34 -2.69
C ASP A 213 4.17 -6.12 -1.39
N GLU A 214 5.50 -6.02 -1.47
CA GLU A 214 6.35 -5.72 -0.32
C GLU A 214 6.00 -4.33 0.24
N THR A 215 5.74 -4.28 1.55
CA THR A 215 5.42 -3.04 2.27
C THR A 215 6.13 -3.05 3.61
N SER A 216 6.34 -1.86 4.19
CA SER A 216 6.94 -1.70 5.53
C SER A 216 6.14 -2.40 6.65
N PHE A 217 4.86 -2.70 6.40
CA PHE A 217 3.95 -3.35 7.35
C PHE A 217 3.18 -4.46 6.64
N GLN A 218 3.53 -5.71 6.91
CA GLN A 218 2.75 -6.85 6.42
C GLN A 218 1.62 -7.16 7.39
N ALA A 219 0.40 -7.32 6.85
CA ALA A 219 -0.70 -7.88 7.63
C ALA A 219 -0.32 -9.29 8.09
N ILE A 220 -0.65 -9.64 9.34
CA ILE A 220 -0.46 -11.01 9.84
C ILE A 220 -1.24 -11.95 8.93
N ALA A 221 -0.54 -12.84 8.23
CA ALA A 221 -1.14 -13.82 7.35
C ALA A 221 -2.19 -14.63 8.12
N GLN A 222 -3.47 -14.36 7.84
CA GLN A 222 -4.57 -15.11 8.43
C GLN A 222 -4.80 -16.36 7.60
N ARG A 223 -4.90 -17.51 8.26
CA ARG A 223 -5.19 -18.77 7.57
C ARG A 223 -6.65 -18.78 7.11
N PRO A 224 -6.92 -19.04 5.83
CA PRO A 224 -8.28 -19.29 5.36
C PRO A 224 -8.89 -20.45 6.14
N ALA A 225 -10.17 -20.32 6.48
CA ALA A 225 -10.89 -21.41 7.11
C ALA A 225 -10.99 -22.62 6.19
N THR A 226 -11.00 -23.81 6.79
CA THR A 226 -11.24 -25.04 6.06
C THR A 226 -12.70 -25.10 5.57
N LYS A 227 -12.96 -25.90 4.52
CA LYS A 227 -14.33 -26.14 4.06
C LYS A 227 -15.21 -26.75 5.15
N GLU A 228 -14.63 -27.53 6.06
CA GLU A 228 -15.33 -28.09 7.22
C GLU A 228 -15.79 -27.00 8.19
N GLN A 229 -14.92 -26.05 8.53
CA GLN A 229 -15.26 -24.93 9.42
C GLN A 229 -16.37 -24.06 8.81
N LEU A 230 -16.29 -23.79 7.49
CA LEU A 230 -17.31 -23.07 6.73
C LEU A 230 -18.63 -23.83 6.65
N GLN A 231 -18.59 -25.15 6.41
CA GLN A 231 -19.79 -25.98 6.39
C GLN A 231 -20.46 -25.95 7.77
N GLY A 232 -19.71 -26.08 8.86
CA GLY A 232 -20.30 -25.98 10.19
C GLY A 232 -20.84 -24.57 10.53
N LEU A 233 -20.36 -23.50 9.90
CA LEU A 233 -21.00 -22.18 9.99
C LEU A 233 -22.36 -22.20 9.26
N VAL A 234 -22.40 -22.75 8.04
CA VAL A 234 -23.64 -22.91 7.27
C VAL A 234 -24.66 -23.73 8.04
N ASP A 235 -24.25 -24.85 8.65
CA ASP A 235 -25.13 -25.72 9.43
C ASP A 235 -25.69 -25.01 10.66
N HIS A 236 -24.85 -24.26 11.38
CA HIS A 236 -25.29 -23.47 12.53
C HIS A 236 -26.28 -22.36 12.13
N VAL A 237 -26.07 -21.70 10.98
CA VAL A 237 -27.05 -20.73 10.45
C VAL A 237 -28.35 -21.43 10.05
N GLU A 238 -28.28 -22.61 9.42
CA GLU A 238 -29.46 -23.39 9.04
C GLU A 238 -30.30 -23.75 10.27
N GLU A 239 -29.67 -24.31 11.30
CA GLU A 239 -30.33 -24.69 12.55
C GLU A 239 -31.00 -23.48 13.23
N ALA A 240 -30.26 -22.37 13.36
CA ALA A 240 -30.79 -21.14 13.95
C ALA A 240 -31.96 -20.57 13.14
N LEU A 241 -31.91 -20.58 11.80
CA LEU A 241 -33.00 -20.10 10.95
C LEU A 241 -34.22 -21.03 10.96
N GLU A 242 -34.00 -22.34 11.06
CA GLU A 242 -35.06 -23.35 11.13
C GLU A 242 -35.83 -23.26 12.45
N ALA A 243 -35.15 -23.06 13.58
CA ALA A 243 -35.76 -22.79 14.88
C ALA A 243 -36.66 -21.54 14.86
N ARG A 244 -36.42 -20.59 13.93
CA ARG A 244 -37.23 -19.38 13.73
C ARG A 244 -38.26 -19.50 12.60
N ASN A 245 -38.44 -20.69 12.05
CA ASN A 245 -39.40 -20.97 10.98
C ASN A 245 -39.17 -20.10 9.73
N TYR A 246 -37.90 -19.73 9.43
CA TYR A 246 -37.54 -18.86 8.31
C TYR A 246 -37.82 -19.49 6.94
N PHE A 247 -37.62 -20.80 6.81
CA PHE A 247 -37.75 -21.53 5.55
C PHE A 247 -39.22 -21.84 5.20
N ARG A 248 -40.01 -20.81 4.86
CA ARG A 248 -41.42 -20.93 4.48
C ARG A 248 -41.71 -20.34 3.09
N PRO A 249 -42.49 -21.05 2.25
CA PRO A 249 -42.92 -22.45 2.37
C PRO A 249 -41.73 -23.44 2.28
N ALA A 250 -41.89 -24.63 2.84
CA ALA A 250 -40.81 -25.61 3.03
C ALA A 250 -40.12 -26.02 1.71
N ASN A 251 -40.85 -26.01 0.59
CA ASN A 251 -40.30 -26.31 -0.74
C ASN A 251 -39.27 -25.27 -1.23
N LYS A 252 -39.19 -24.07 -0.64
CA LYS A 252 -38.17 -23.06 -0.96
C LYS A 252 -36.87 -23.23 -0.17
N LYS A 253 -36.85 -24.08 0.87
CA LYS A 253 -35.67 -24.31 1.71
C LYS A 253 -34.41 -24.65 0.89
N PRO A 254 -34.44 -25.58 -0.10
CA PRO A 254 -33.24 -25.93 -0.85
C PRO A 254 -32.63 -24.72 -1.57
N LYS A 255 -33.45 -23.90 -2.22
CA LYS A 255 -32.97 -22.72 -2.96
C LYS A 255 -32.42 -21.63 -2.05
N LEU A 256 -33.03 -21.42 -0.89
CA LEU A 256 -32.53 -20.48 0.10
C LEU A 256 -31.19 -20.93 0.70
N MET A 257 -31.03 -22.23 0.94
CA MET A 257 -29.76 -22.80 1.41
C MET A 257 -28.64 -22.72 0.36
N GLU A 258 -28.94 -22.95 -0.93
CA GLU A 258 -27.99 -22.69 -2.01
C GLU A 258 -27.51 -21.24 -2.02
N ASN A 259 -28.45 -20.28 -1.91
CA ASN A 259 -28.12 -18.86 -1.89
C ASN A 259 -27.30 -18.48 -0.65
N LEU A 260 -27.65 -19.02 0.53
CA LEU A 260 -26.92 -18.79 1.76
C LEU A 260 -25.48 -19.31 1.65
N ARG A 261 -25.30 -20.53 1.14
CA ARG A 261 -23.96 -21.10 0.87
C ARG A 261 -23.18 -20.24 -0.11
N ALA A 262 -23.82 -19.76 -1.19
CA ALA A 262 -23.18 -18.88 -2.16
C ALA A 262 -22.75 -17.53 -1.56
N VAL A 263 -23.54 -16.96 -0.64
CA VAL A 263 -23.17 -15.72 0.06
C VAL A 263 -22.00 -15.97 1.02
N LEU A 264 -22.07 -17.03 1.83
CA LEU A 264 -21.06 -17.32 2.85
C LEU A 264 -19.73 -17.88 2.27
N THR A 265 -19.72 -18.35 1.03
CA THR A 265 -18.49 -18.87 0.39
C THR A 265 -17.66 -17.81 -0.33
N ARG A 266 -18.25 -16.68 -0.74
CA ARG A 266 -17.54 -15.60 -1.47
C ARG A 266 -16.39 -14.94 -0.69
N PRO A 267 -16.54 -14.60 0.61
CA PRO A 267 -15.55 -13.80 1.32
C PRO A 267 -14.24 -14.53 1.63
N SER A 268 -14.21 -15.86 1.47
CA SER A 268 -13.06 -16.70 1.85
C SER A 268 -12.61 -16.45 3.30
N PHE A 269 -13.56 -16.54 4.23
CA PHE A 269 -13.34 -16.28 5.65
C PHE A 269 -12.14 -17.04 6.22
N THR A 270 -11.46 -16.39 7.15
CA THR A 270 -10.46 -16.96 8.05
C THR A 270 -11.15 -17.72 9.18
N GLU A 271 -10.39 -18.59 9.87
CA GLU A 271 -10.91 -19.32 11.02
C GLU A 271 -11.46 -18.38 12.11
N SER A 272 -10.70 -17.32 12.41
CA SER A 272 -11.08 -16.30 13.39
C SER A 272 -12.39 -15.60 13.04
N GLU A 273 -12.59 -15.25 11.77
CA GLU A 273 -13.83 -14.63 11.30
C GLU A 273 -15.02 -15.59 11.40
N ILE A 274 -14.82 -16.88 11.09
CA ILE A 274 -15.87 -17.89 11.31
C ILE A 274 -16.27 -17.96 12.79
N GLN A 275 -15.30 -17.92 13.71
CA GLN A 275 -15.61 -17.95 15.14
C GLN A 275 -16.38 -16.71 15.60
N VAL A 276 -16.02 -15.53 15.10
CA VAL A 276 -16.79 -14.29 15.35
C VAL A 276 -18.22 -14.43 14.85
N LEU A 277 -18.42 -14.90 13.61
CA LEU A 277 -19.75 -15.09 13.03
C LEU A 277 -20.59 -16.10 13.81
N ARG A 278 -19.99 -17.24 14.22
CA ARG A 278 -20.66 -18.22 15.08
C ARG A 278 -21.05 -17.61 16.42
N GLY A 279 -20.18 -16.82 17.05
CA GLY A 279 -20.48 -16.11 18.28
C GLY A 279 -21.67 -15.15 18.15
N ILE A 280 -21.73 -14.39 17.04
CA ILE A 280 -22.87 -13.52 16.72
C ILE A 280 -24.17 -14.34 16.61
N ILE A 281 -24.15 -15.43 15.85
CA ILE A 281 -25.33 -16.31 15.66
C ILE A 281 -25.78 -16.90 17.00
N SER A 282 -24.86 -17.44 17.81
CA SER A 282 -25.20 -17.99 19.12
C SER A 282 -25.79 -16.94 20.06
N SER A 283 -25.30 -15.71 20.03
CA SER A 283 -25.87 -14.62 20.83
C SER A 283 -27.28 -14.25 20.36
N LEU A 284 -27.49 -14.11 19.06
CA LEU A 284 -28.81 -13.80 18.50
C LEU A 284 -29.82 -14.92 18.76
N ASP A 285 -29.37 -16.17 18.76
CA ASP A 285 -30.25 -17.30 19.00
C ASP A 285 -30.59 -17.49 20.49
N ARG A 286 -29.63 -17.25 21.39
CA ARG A 286 -29.84 -17.33 22.84
C ARG A 286 -30.77 -16.23 23.37
N PHE A 287 -30.74 -15.04 22.78
CA PHE A 287 -31.56 -13.89 23.20
C PHE A 287 -32.68 -13.61 22.18
N THR A 288 -33.68 -14.49 22.15
CA THR A 288 -34.88 -14.20 21.37
C THR A 288 -35.63 -13.03 21.98
N ARG A 289 -35.91 -11.96 21.21
CA ARG A 289 -36.98 -11.00 21.58
C ARG A 289 -38.26 -11.81 21.80
N GLU A 290 -38.95 -11.56 22.91
CA GLU A 290 -40.01 -12.37 23.55
C GLU A 290 -41.19 -12.91 22.69
N ASN A 291 -41.17 -12.78 21.36
CA ASN A 291 -42.15 -13.35 20.44
C ASN A 291 -41.46 -14.01 19.23
N PRO A 292 -41.50 -15.35 19.08
CA PRO A 292 -41.18 -15.98 17.79
C PRO A 292 -42.21 -15.51 16.76
N ARG A 293 -41.78 -15.26 15.51
CA ARG A 293 -42.72 -14.98 14.41
C ARG A 293 -43.77 -16.10 14.39
N GLY A 294 -45.00 -15.74 14.74
CA GLY A 294 -46.11 -16.69 14.91
C GLY A 294 -46.30 -17.58 13.69
N SER A 295 -46.99 -18.70 13.89
CA SER A 295 -47.28 -19.75 12.91
C SER A 295 -48.10 -19.30 11.67
N GLY A 296 -48.31 -18.00 11.45
CA GLY A 296 -48.96 -17.45 10.26
C GLY A 296 -47.96 -16.73 9.35
N ALA A 297 -48.04 -16.97 8.05
CA ALA A 297 -47.49 -16.04 7.06
C ALA A 297 -48.16 -14.66 7.27
N PRO A 298 -47.46 -13.53 7.05
CA PRO A 298 -48.11 -12.22 7.13
C PRO A 298 -49.28 -12.22 6.16
N ASP A 299 -50.49 -12.01 6.70
CA ASP A 299 -51.71 -11.91 5.93
C ASP A 299 -51.55 -10.74 4.96
N ARG A 300 -51.26 -11.04 3.70
CA ARG A 300 -51.33 -10.06 2.62
C ARG A 300 -52.80 -9.88 2.34
N GLY A 301 -53.46 -9.07 3.16
CA GLY A 301 -54.87 -8.72 3.05
C GLY A 301 -55.21 -8.40 1.60
N ARG A 302 -55.90 -9.35 0.95
CA ARG A 302 -56.60 -9.11 -0.31
C ARG A 302 -57.84 -8.32 0.07
N LYS A 303 -57.78 -6.98 0.00
CA LYS A 303 -58.99 -6.15 0.01
C LYS A 303 -59.81 -6.50 -1.23
N ALA A 304 -60.75 -7.43 -1.07
CA ALA A 304 -61.95 -7.48 -1.90
C ALA A 304 -62.94 -6.48 -1.28
N GLN A 305 -63.15 -5.35 -1.94
CA GLN A 305 -64.34 -4.53 -1.76
C GLN A 305 -65.20 -4.73 -3.01
N SER A 306 -66.13 -5.67 -2.92
CA SER A 306 -67.45 -5.63 -3.56
C SER A 306 -68.41 -5.44 -2.37
N GLY A 307 -69.31 -4.49 -2.26
CA GLY A 307 -70.10 -3.70 -3.20
C GLY A 307 -71.40 -3.41 -2.41
N GLY A 308 -72.05 -2.28 -2.66
CA GLY A 308 -73.30 -1.93 -1.98
C GLY A 308 -73.74 -0.51 -2.31
N ASP A 309 -74.75 -0.45 -3.17
CA ASP A 309 -75.47 0.72 -3.69
C ASP A 309 -76.29 1.49 -2.62
N ASP A 310 -76.90 2.58 -3.09
CA ASP A 310 -78.07 3.34 -2.61
C ASP A 310 -77.80 4.70 -1.93
N ASP A 311 -77.76 5.76 -2.75
CA ASP A 311 -78.85 6.75 -2.91
C ASP A 311 -78.64 7.63 -4.16
#